data_AF-A0A7W0QDR0-F1
#
_entry.id   AF-A0A7W0QDR0-F1
#
_cell.length_a   1.000
_cell.length_b   1.000
_cell.length_c   1.000
_cell.angle_alpha   90.00
_cell.angle_beta   90.00
_cell.angle_gamma   90.00
#
_symmetry.space_group_name_H-M   'P 1'
#
loop_
_entity.id
_entity.type
_entity.pdbx_description
1 polymer ?
#
loop_
_entity_poly.entity_id
_entity_poly.type
_entity_poly.pdbx_seq_one_letter_code
_entity_poly.pdbx_strand_id
1 'polypeptide(L)' 'TLWLGVSLLFGLYLSHFDRYETTYGTLGGAIIFLTWLWLSNMALLFGAEINDVLADFRKDRDAAAAKLADPNEPGVDPET' A
#
# COMPACT_ATOMS: atom_id res chain seq x y z
N THR A 1 -2.78 2.33 -6.40
CA THR A 1 -2.14 1.23 -7.18
C THR A 1 -2.21 -0.11 -6.49
N LEU A 2 -2.36 -0.18 -5.17
CA LEU A 2 -2.51 -1.40 -4.37
C LEU A 2 -3.52 -2.42 -4.93
N TRP A 3 -4.63 -1.94 -5.52
CA TRP A 3 -5.65 -2.78 -6.15
C TRP A 3 -5.08 -3.70 -7.24
N LEU A 4 -4.17 -3.21 -8.10
CA LEU A 4 -3.56 -4.02 -9.15
C LEU A 4 -2.66 -5.13 -8.59
N GLY A 5 -1.95 -4.84 -7.49
CA GLY A 5 -1.12 -5.85 -6.82
C GLY A 5 -1.97 -6.97 -6.22
N VAL A 6 -3.09 -6.63 -5.59
CA VAL A 6 -4.03 -7.60 -5.02
C VAL A 6 -4.68 -8.45 -6.12
N SER A 7 -5.09 -7.84 -7.24
CA SER A 7 -5.66 -8.57 -8.38
C SER A 7 -4.67 -9.56 -9.02
N LEU A 8 -3.40 -9.17 -9.17
CA LEU A 8 -2.36 -10.06 -9.71
C LEU A 8 -2.07 -11.24 -8.78
N LEU A 9 -1.99 -10.97 -7.47
CA LEU A 9 -1.73 -11.98 -6.45
C LEU A 9 -2.88 -13.00 -6.37
N PHE A 10 -4.12 -12.54 -6.49
CA PHE A 10 -5.29 -13.40 -6.55
C PHE A 10 -5.34 -14.25 -7.84
N GLY A 11 -4.96 -13.68 -8.98
CA GLY A 11 -4.86 -14.43 -10.25
C GLY A 11 -3.83 -15.57 -10.20
N LEU A 12 -2.67 -15.34 -9.57
CA LEU A 12 -1.66 -16.37 -9.34
C LEU A 12 -2.11 -17.44 -8.34
N TYR A 13 -2.91 -17.04 -7.36
CA TYR A 13 -3.50 -17.98 -6.40
C TYR A 13 -4.49 -18.91 -7.11
N LEU A 14 -5.43 -18.40 -7.91
CA LEU A 14 -6.36 -19.24 -8.66
C LEU A 14 -5.65 -20.23 -9.61
N SER A 15 -4.56 -19.83 -10.26
CA SER A 15 -3.82 -20.71 -11.19
C SER A 15 -3.09 -21.87 -10.50
N HIS A 16 -2.77 -21.76 -9.20
CA HIS A 16 -2.18 -22.85 -8.43
C HIS A 16 -3.21 -23.87 -7.92
N PHE A 17 -4.48 -23.46 -7.76
CA PHE A 17 -5.52 -24.27 -7.11
C PHE A 17 -6.34 -25.15 -8.05
N ASP A 18 -6.26 -24.93 -9.37
CA ASP A 18 -6.98 -25.68 -10.41
C ASP A 18 -6.74 -27.21 -10.36
N ARG A 19 -5.61 -27.65 -9.78
CA ARG A 19 -5.29 -29.09 -9.59
C ARG A 19 -5.74 -29.68 -8.25
N TYR A 20 -6.06 -28.87 -7.24
CA TYR A 20 -6.46 -29.34 -5.91
C TYR A 20 -7.98 -29.35 -5.71
N GLU A 21 -8.72 -28.60 -6.52
CA GLU A 21 -10.17 -28.51 -6.47
C GLU A 21 -10.87 -29.85 -6.79
N THR A 22 -10.28 -30.70 -7.64
CA THR A 22 -10.82 -32.01 -8.04
C THR A 22 -10.98 -33.00 -6.87
N THR A 23 -10.19 -32.87 -5.79
CA THR A 23 -10.27 -33.77 -4.62
C THR A 23 -11.03 -33.15 -3.45
N TYR A 24 -11.02 -31.82 -3.33
CA TYR A 24 -11.53 -31.11 -2.14
C TYR A 24 -12.80 -30.28 -2.38
N GLY A 25 -13.30 -30.16 -3.61
CA GLY A 25 -14.61 -29.57 -3.92
C GLY A 25 -14.92 -28.28 -3.15
N THR A 26 -16.01 -28.28 -2.37
CA THR A 26 -16.47 -27.12 -1.59
C THR A 26 -15.47 -26.63 -0.52
N LEU A 27 -14.60 -27.49 0.00
CA LEU A 27 -13.51 -27.10 0.91
C LEU A 27 -12.46 -26.24 0.19
N GLY A 28 -12.21 -26.50 -1.10
CA GLY A 28 -11.35 -25.65 -1.93
C GLY A 28 -11.90 -24.24 -2.08
N GLY A 29 -13.20 -24.11 -2.35
CA GLY A 29 -13.90 -22.83 -2.41
C GLY A 29 -13.84 -22.04 -1.10
N ALA A 30 -14.01 -22.71 0.04
CA ALA A 30 -13.91 -22.08 1.36
C ALA A 30 -12.50 -21.53 1.64
N ILE A 31 -11.45 -22.27 1.27
CA ILE A 31 -10.04 -21.84 1.44
C ILE A 31 -9.73 -20.65 0.53
N ILE A 32 -10.24 -20.64 -0.71
CA ILE A 32 -10.11 -19.49 -1.62
C ILE A 32 -10.79 -18.26 -1.03
N PHE A 33 -11.99 -18.41 -0.49
CA PHE A 33 -12.72 -17.32 0.14
C PHE A 33 -12.00 -16.78 1.39
N LEU A 34 -11.49 -17.66 2.25
CA LEU A 34 -10.66 -17.30 3.40
C LEU A 34 -9.38 -16.56 3.00
N THR A 35 -8.70 -17.03 1.95
CA THR A 35 -7.49 -16.38 1.45
C THR A 35 -7.78 -15.01 0.85
N TRP A 36 -8.93 -14.86 0.17
CA TRP A 36 -9.40 -13.57 -0.32
C TRP A 36 -9.68 -12.57 0.81
N LEU A 37 -10.34 -13.01 1.88
CA LEU A 37 -10.56 -12.18 3.07
C LEU A 37 -9.24 -11.81 3.75
N TRP A 38 -8.30 -12.75 3.83
CA TRP A 38 -6.98 -12.51 4.40
C TRP A 38 -6.16 -11.51 3.58
N LEU A 39 -6.13 -11.63 2.24
CA LEU A 39 -5.51 -10.65 1.34
C LEU A 39 -6.15 -9.27 1.48
N SER A 40 -7.48 -9.20 1.59
CA SER A 40 -8.19 -7.92 1.76
C SER A 40 -7.80 -7.24 3.07
N ASN A 41 -7.65 -8.00 4.15
CA ASN A 41 -7.17 -7.47 5.43
C ASN A 41 -5.73 -6.94 5.33
N MET A 42 -4.85 -7.69 4.66
CA MET A 42 -3.48 -7.23 4.40
C MET A 42 -3.46 -5.95 3.57
N ALA A 43 -4.28 -5.86 2.53
CA ALA A 43 -4.39 -4.66 1.71
C ALA A 43 -4.89 -3.44 2.50
N LEU A 44 -5.82 -3.62 3.44
CA LEU A 44 -6.30 -2.53 4.30
C LEU A 44 -5.21 -2.02 5.25
N LEU A 45 -4.48 -2.94 5.91
CA LEU A 45 -3.36 -2.58 6.79
C LEU A 45 -2.25 -1.86 6.03
N PHE A 46 -1.79 -2.43 4.92
CA PHE A 46 -0.77 -1.79 4.08
C PHE A 46 -1.25 -0.45 3.49
N GLY A 47 -2.53 -0.35 3.13
CA GLY A 47 -3.11 0.91 2.66
C GLY A 47 -3.06 2.01 3.71
N ALA A 48 -3.34 1.69 4.97
CA ALA A 48 -3.27 2.63 6.08
C ALA A 48 -1.83 3.08 6.35
N GLU A 49 -0.89 2.14 6.40
CA GLU A 49 0.54 2.43 6.60
C GLU A 49 1.11 3.34 5.50
N ILE A 50 0.81 3.03 4.23
CA ILE A 50 1.26 3.82 3.08
C ILE A 50 0.63 5.22 3.12
N ASN A 51 -0.63 5.34 3.54
CA ASN A 51 -1.30 6.63 3.63
C ASN A 51 -0.67 7.52 4.72
N ASP A 52 -0.26 6.93 5.84
CA ASP A 52 0.39 7.65 6.94
C ASP A 52 1.79 8.13 6.53
N VAL A 53 2.59 7.26 5.91
CA VAL A 53 3.91 7.62 5.33
C VAL A 53 3.76 8.73 4.28
N LEU A 54 2.76 8.64 3.40
CA LEU A 54 2.54 9.66 2.37
C LEU A 54 2.08 11.00 2.95
N ALA A 55 1.32 10.98 4.05
CA ALA A 55 0.89 12.18 4.74
C ALA A 55 2.07 12.90 5.41
N ASP A 56 2.98 12.16 6.03
CA ASP A 56 4.19 12.69 6.65
C ASP A 56 5.13 13.36 5.62
N PHE A 57 5.42 12.65 4.51
CA PHE A 57 6.20 13.20 3.39
C PHE A 57 5.61 14.49 2.79
N ARG A 58 4.27 14.61 2.74
CA ARG A 58 3.61 15.84 2.29
C ARG A 58 3.83 16.98 3.27
N LYS A 59 3.71 16.69 4.56
CA LYS A 59 3.84 17.67 5.64
C LYS A 59 5.25 18.26 5.69
N ASP A 60 6.28 17.44 5.54
CA ASP A 60 7.68 17.89 5.47
C ASP A 60 7.92 18.78 4.26
N ARG A 61 7.36 18.42 3.11
CA ARG A 61 7.52 19.18 1.87
C ARG A 61 6.79 20.53 1.93
N ASP A 62 5.62 20.56 2.56
CA ASP A 62 4.84 21.78 2.76
C ASP A 62 5.49 22.67 3.83
N ALA A 63 6.09 22.10 4.88
CA ALA A 63 6.88 22.83 5.87
C ALA A 63 8.16 23.43 5.27
N ALA A 64 8.87 22.68 4.42
CA ALA A 64 10.02 23.17 3.67
C ALA A 64 9.64 24.28 2.69
N ALA A 65 8.52 24.14 1.97
CA ALA A 65 8.00 25.17 1.08
C ALA A 65 7.58 26.44 1.84
N ALA A 66 6.97 26.30 3.02
CA ALA A 66 6.60 27.43 3.88
C ALA A 66 7.83 28.18 4.42
N LYS A 67 8.92 27.46 4.76
CA LYS A 67 10.18 28.05 5.22
C LYS A 67 10.89 28.85 4.12
N LEU A 68 10.84 28.37 2.87
CA LEU A 68 11.38 29.07 1.70
C LEU A 68 10.54 30.26 1.23
N ALA A 69 9.23 30.23 1.52
CA ALA A 69 8.30 31.30 1.18
C ALA A 69 8.26 32.43 2.22
N ASP A 70 8.92 32.27 3.37
CA ASP A 70 9.12 33.35 4.33
C ASP A 70 10.07 34.41 3.73
N PRO A 71 9.57 35.61 3.39
CA PRO A 71 10.40 36.66 2.79
C PRO A 71 11.41 37.27 3.77
N ASN A 72 11.41 36.87 5.05
CA ASN A 72 12.21 37.48 6.11
C ASN A 72 13.33 36.58 6.67
N GLU A 73 13.67 35.45 6.05
CA GLU A 73 14.97 34.82 6.33
C GLU A 73 16.07 35.75 5.78
N PRO A 74 16.88 36.40 6.64
CA PRO A 74 18.00 37.20 6.16
C PRO A 74 18.92 36.26 5.41
N GLY A 75 19.27 36.63 4.17
CA GLY A 75 20.06 35.80 3.28
C GLY A 75 21.21 35.13 4.02
N VAL A 76 21.34 33.82 3.83
CA VAL A 76 22.53 33.08 4.26
C VAL A 76 23.72 33.78 3.64
N ASP A 77 24.47 34.51 4.46
CA ASP A 77 25.75 35.09 4.07
C ASP A 77 26.67 33.91 3.71
N PRO A 78 27.30 33.91 2.52
CA PRO A 78 28.14 32.80 2.09
C PRO A 78 29.51 32.72 2.79
N GLU A 79 29.72 33.32 3.96
CA GLU A 79 30.98 33.26 4.71
C GLU A 79 30.79 33.08 6.24
N THR A 80 30.54 31.84 6.69
CA THR A 80 31.11 31.22 7.90
C THR A 80 31.08 29.70 7.79
#